data_AF-A0A218ZKS2-F1
#
_entry.id   AF-A0A218ZKS2-F1
#
_cell.length_a   1.000
_cell.length_b   1.000
_cell.length_c   1.000
_cell.angle_alpha   90.00
_cell.angle_beta   90.00
_cell.angle_gamma   90.00
#
_symmetry.space_group_name_H-M   'P 1'
#
loop_
_entity.id
_entity.type
_entity.pdbx_description
1 polymer ?
#
loop_
_entity_poly.entity_id
_entity_poly.type
_entity_poly.pdbx_seq_one_letter_code
_entity_poly.pdbx_strand_id
1 'polypeptide(L)'
;MEIIKRSESIESYATEDGFDIVELVGNATWKELIIMLVETNKLDPWNIDITKIVDSYVETINKMKLLDLFMPANVIFAASVLLRIKSDTMKFFEEPAEEFYDDAEQPARDRPEVGELVPRTRRQPQARITLEQLVAALDDAIKLEAKRVERERFFAEPIELNIEVEDIDKKIEDVLKLVSDNSDKYGITSFNSVKRYFPDGYGMLMDFFVPLLYLHNNGTIAMSQEEFFGEIMIKIIRRERTAPEKAVS
;
A
#
# COMPACT_ATOMS: atom_id res chain seq x y z
N MET A 1 -48.77 -2.14 25.00
CA MET A 1 -48.13 -2.87 26.12
C MET A 1 -46.71 -3.33 25.78
N GLU A 2 -46.41 -3.77 24.55
CA GLU A 2 -45.04 -4.17 24.17
C GLU A 2 -44.01 -3.02 24.16
N ILE A 3 -44.41 -1.80 23.77
CA ILE A 3 -43.50 -0.64 23.77
C ILE A 3 -43.04 -0.26 25.19
N ILE A 4 -43.94 -0.36 26.17
CA ILE A 4 -43.67 -0.02 27.58
C ILE A 4 -42.78 -1.11 28.23
N LYS A 5 -43.01 -2.39 27.94
CA LYS A 5 -42.12 -3.46 28.39
C LYS A 5 -40.73 -3.38 27.77
N ARG A 6 -40.64 -2.87 26.53
CA ARG A 6 -39.37 -2.71 25.80
C ARG A 6 -38.56 -1.52 26.34
N SER A 7 -39.21 -0.43 26.77
CA SER A 7 -38.51 0.67 27.44
C SER A 7 -38.03 0.29 28.85
N GLU A 8 -38.85 -0.40 29.65
CA GLU A 8 -38.43 -0.89 30.98
C GLU A 8 -37.27 -1.89 30.90
N SER A 9 -37.23 -2.72 29.85
CA SER A 9 -36.12 -3.65 29.62
C SER A 9 -34.83 -2.91 29.23
N ILE A 10 -34.90 -1.81 28.48
CA ILE A 10 -33.72 -1.02 28.07
C ILE A 10 -33.12 -0.27 29.27
N GLU A 11 -33.97 0.27 30.16
CA GLU A 11 -33.52 0.98 31.37
C GLU A 11 -32.78 0.07 32.36
N SER A 12 -33.13 -1.22 32.45
CA SER A 12 -32.46 -2.13 33.39
C SER A 12 -31.06 -2.55 32.94
N TYR A 13 -30.79 -2.65 31.62
CA TYR A 13 -29.44 -2.96 31.12
C TYR A 13 -28.52 -1.74 31.07
N ALA A 14 -29.09 -0.53 31.10
CA ALA A 14 -28.32 0.71 31.06
C ALA A 14 -27.68 1.05 32.42
N THR A 15 -28.31 0.68 33.54
CA THR A 15 -28.08 1.30 34.86
C THR A 15 -27.29 0.49 35.89
N GLU A 16 -26.82 -0.73 35.57
CA GLU A 16 -26.26 -1.66 36.57
C GLU A 16 -24.99 -1.16 37.30
N ASP A 17 -24.26 -0.17 36.77
CA ASP A 17 -22.99 0.32 37.34
C ASP A 17 -23.01 1.81 37.77
N GLY A 18 -24.19 2.43 37.93
CA GLY A 18 -24.30 3.90 38.08
C GLY A 18 -24.01 4.65 36.76
N PHE A 19 -24.24 3.94 35.66
CA PHE A 19 -23.95 4.31 34.29
C PHE A 19 -25.26 4.69 33.60
N ASP A 20 -25.32 5.84 32.93
CA ASP A 20 -26.45 6.15 32.03
C ASP A 20 -25.92 6.35 30.61
N ILE A 21 -25.94 5.25 29.86
CA ILE A 21 -25.53 5.20 28.45
C ILE A 21 -26.42 6.10 27.59
N VAL A 22 -27.67 6.29 28.00
CA VAL A 22 -28.69 6.99 27.23
C VAL A 22 -28.47 8.50 27.30
N GLU A 23 -28.13 9.03 28.47
CA GLU A 23 -27.78 10.46 28.65
C GLU A 23 -26.54 10.85 27.82
N LEU A 24 -25.57 9.95 27.76
CA LEU A 24 -24.27 10.15 27.12
C LEU A 24 -24.37 10.31 25.60
N VAL A 25 -25.20 9.50 24.96
CA VAL A 25 -25.37 9.47 23.49
C VAL A 25 -25.81 10.81 22.90
N GLY A 26 -26.44 11.67 23.71
CA GLY A 26 -26.86 13.01 23.29
C GLY A 26 -25.72 13.98 23.00
N ASN A 27 -24.59 13.88 23.72
CA ASN A 27 -23.49 14.86 23.67
C ASN A 27 -22.08 14.26 23.59
N ALA A 28 -21.93 12.93 23.63
CA ALA A 28 -20.65 12.28 23.88
C ALA A 28 -19.54 12.67 22.90
N THR A 29 -18.49 13.26 23.45
CA THR A 29 -17.17 13.25 22.82
C THR A 29 -16.41 11.99 23.23
N TRP A 30 -15.50 11.51 22.37
CA TRP A 30 -14.61 10.39 22.72
C TRP A 30 -13.76 10.69 23.98
N LYS A 31 -13.49 11.97 24.27
CA LYS A 31 -12.78 12.42 25.47
C LYS A 31 -13.60 12.19 26.72
N GLU A 32 -14.87 12.61 26.71
CA GLU A 32 -15.80 12.35 27.81
C GLU A 32 -15.93 10.86 28.09
N LEU A 33 -16.04 10.03 27.04
CA LEU A 33 -16.07 8.57 27.20
C LEU A 33 -14.82 8.03 27.91
N ILE A 34 -13.63 8.51 27.54
CA ILE A 34 -12.39 8.05 28.20
C ILE A 34 -12.32 8.54 29.65
N ILE A 35 -12.68 9.80 29.92
CA ILE A 35 -12.68 10.35 31.29
C ILE A 35 -13.62 9.55 32.18
N MET A 36 -14.84 9.29 31.69
CA MET A 36 -15.80 8.49 32.46
C MET A 36 -15.32 7.07 32.68
N LEU A 37 -14.74 6.41 31.68
CA LEU A 37 -14.19 5.06 31.86
C LEU A 37 -13.08 5.01 32.91
N VAL A 38 -12.26 6.06 33.00
CA VAL A 38 -11.22 6.19 34.04
C VAL A 38 -11.87 6.34 35.41
N GLU A 39 -12.92 7.13 35.54
CA GLU A 39 -13.68 7.31 36.78
C GLU A 39 -14.41 6.02 37.21
N THR A 40 -15.15 5.39 36.30
CA THR A 40 -15.92 4.16 36.55
C THR A 40 -15.01 3.00 36.97
N ASN A 41 -13.90 2.80 36.26
CA ASN A 41 -12.96 1.72 36.56
C ASN A 41 -11.95 2.08 37.66
N LYS A 42 -12.05 3.28 38.26
CA LYS A 42 -11.13 3.78 39.29
C LYS A 42 -9.66 3.64 38.89
N LEU A 43 -9.35 3.97 37.63
CA LEU A 43 -7.98 3.92 37.11
C LEU A 43 -7.19 5.14 37.57
N ASP A 44 -5.88 4.96 37.77
CA ASP A 44 -4.98 6.06 38.15
C ASP A 44 -4.74 6.98 36.93
N PRO A 45 -5.13 8.27 36.99
CA PRO A 45 -4.91 9.21 35.88
C PRO A 45 -3.43 9.43 35.53
N TRP A 46 -2.51 9.15 36.47
CA TRP A 46 -1.07 9.33 36.29
C TRP A 46 -0.37 8.07 35.74
N ASN A 47 -1.05 6.92 35.77
CA ASN A 47 -0.51 5.66 35.29
C ASN A 47 -1.62 4.77 34.72
N ILE A 48 -1.96 5.04 33.47
CA ILE A 48 -3.04 4.35 32.76
C ILE A 48 -2.55 3.05 32.12
N ASP A 49 -3.29 1.96 32.39
CA ASP A 49 -3.18 0.71 31.63
C ASP A 49 -4.04 0.82 30.37
N ILE A 50 -3.40 1.04 29.22
CA ILE A 50 -4.06 1.15 27.91
C ILE A 50 -4.93 -0.08 27.65
N THR A 51 -4.45 -1.28 27.97
CA THR A 51 -5.13 -2.54 27.66
C THR A 51 -6.53 -2.56 28.25
N LYS A 52 -6.64 -2.21 29.54
CA LYS A 52 -7.90 -2.18 30.28
C LYS A 52 -8.84 -1.09 29.77
N ILE A 53 -8.32 0.12 29.49
CA ILE A 53 -9.15 1.19 28.95
C ILE A 53 -9.73 0.81 27.59
N VAL A 54 -8.91 0.26 26.70
CA VAL A 54 -9.37 -0.12 25.36
C VAL A 54 -10.43 -1.21 25.43
N ASP A 55 -10.27 -2.20 26.30
CA ASP A 55 -11.27 -3.26 26.49
C ASP A 55 -12.60 -2.69 26.99
N SER A 56 -12.58 -1.88 28.05
CA SER A 56 -13.80 -1.23 28.55
C SER A 56 -14.42 -0.25 27.54
N TYR A 57 -13.61 0.42 26.72
CA TYR A 57 -14.09 1.30 25.65
C TYR A 57 -14.82 0.51 24.56
N VAL A 58 -14.29 -0.63 24.15
CA VAL A 58 -14.94 -1.51 23.16
C VAL A 58 -16.20 -2.16 23.75
N GLU A 59 -16.18 -2.54 25.02
CA GLU A 59 -17.37 -3.05 25.72
C GLU A 59 -18.50 -2.02 25.77
N THR A 60 -18.20 -0.76 26.08
CA THR A 60 -19.22 0.31 26.11
C THR A 60 -19.79 0.58 24.72
N ILE A 61 -18.96 0.58 23.68
CA ILE A 61 -19.42 0.67 22.28
C ILE A 61 -20.33 -0.51 21.91
N ASN A 62 -19.98 -1.73 22.33
CA ASN A 62 -20.82 -2.90 22.09
C ASN A 62 -22.15 -2.81 22.84
N LYS A 63 -22.17 -2.31 24.07
CA LYS A 63 -23.42 -2.03 24.81
C LYS A 63 -24.28 -1.00 24.08
N MET A 64 -23.69 0.10 23.60
CA MET A 64 -24.42 1.10 22.80
C MET A 64 -25.06 0.51 21.54
N LYS A 65 -24.32 -0.36 20.85
CA LYS A 65 -24.82 -1.08 19.67
C LYS A 65 -25.95 -2.05 20.00
N LEU A 66 -25.86 -2.78 21.11
CA LEU A 66 -26.91 -3.70 21.56
C LEU A 66 -28.21 -2.98 21.92
N LEU A 67 -28.10 -1.75 22.41
CA LEU A 67 -29.24 -0.90 22.78
C LEU A 67 -29.76 -0.04 21.62
N ASP A 68 -29.26 -0.23 20.39
CA ASP A 68 -29.59 0.57 19.19
C ASP A 68 -29.43 2.10 19.42
N LEU A 69 -28.46 2.49 20.25
CA LEU A 69 -28.18 3.90 20.55
C LEU A 69 -27.38 4.57 19.41
N PHE A 70 -27.57 5.88 19.25
CA PHE A 70 -26.80 6.67 18.28
C PHE A 70 -25.32 6.69 18.66
N MET A 71 -24.43 6.40 17.70
CA MET A 71 -22.99 6.49 17.92
C MET A 71 -22.37 7.53 17.00
N PRO A 72 -21.81 8.62 17.55
CA PRO A 72 -21.16 9.62 16.73
C PRO A 72 -19.85 9.07 16.13
N ALA A 73 -19.53 9.48 14.91
CA ALA A 73 -18.42 8.92 14.13
C ALA A 73 -17.04 9.13 14.78
N ASN A 74 -16.89 10.21 15.55
CA ASN A 74 -15.68 10.53 16.32
C ASN A 74 -15.36 9.45 17.37
N VAL A 75 -16.36 8.80 17.98
CA VAL A 75 -16.22 7.72 18.96
C VAL A 75 -15.76 6.43 18.29
N ILE A 76 -16.38 6.08 17.16
CA ILE A 76 -15.98 4.90 16.37
C ILE A 76 -14.53 5.07 15.89
N PHE A 77 -14.17 6.26 15.43
CA PHE A 77 -12.84 6.54 14.97
C PHE A 77 -11.81 6.43 16.11
N ALA A 78 -12.09 7.01 17.28
CA ALA A 78 -11.25 6.85 18.46
C ALA A 78 -11.05 5.37 18.84
N ALA A 79 -12.09 4.53 18.73
CA ALA A 79 -11.99 3.09 18.95
C ALA A 79 -10.94 2.42 18.05
N SER A 80 -10.93 2.78 16.76
CA SER A 80 -9.98 2.22 15.78
C SER A 80 -8.53 2.59 16.10
N VAL A 81 -8.28 3.83 16.54
CA VAL A 81 -6.95 4.30 16.93
C VAL A 81 -6.50 3.63 18.23
N LEU A 82 -7.38 3.53 19.22
CA LEU A 82 -7.12 2.85 20.49
C LEU A 82 -6.76 1.37 20.29
N LEU A 83 -7.50 0.67 19.43
CA LEU A 83 -7.19 -0.73 19.05
C LEU A 83 -5.83 -0.85 18.37
N ARG A 84 -5.48 0.09 17.49
CA ARG A 84 -4.16 0.13 16.86
C ARG A 84 -3.05 0.32 17.89
N ILE A 85 -3.21 1.26 18.83
CA ILE A 85 -2.25 1.48 19.92
C ILE A 85 -2.07 0.20 20.74
N LYS A 86 -3.18 -0.48 21.09
CA LYS A 86 -3.15 -1.77 21.80
C LYS A 86 -2.42 -2.86 21.00
N SER A 87 -2.59 -2.92 19.68
CA SER A 87 -1.85 -3.86 18.83
C SER A 87 -0.35 -3.57 18.81
N ASP A 88 0.02 -2.30 18.72
CA ASP A 88 1.43 -1.90 18.69
C ASP A 88 2.11 -2.13 20.06
N THR A 89 1.40 -2.00 21.18
CA THR A 89 1.94 -2.39 22.50
C THR A 89 2.11 -3.91 22.64
N MET A 90 1.25 -4.72 22.01
CA MET A 90 1.33 -6.19 22.05
C MET A 90 2.50 -6.77 21.25
N LYS A 91 2.91 -6.16 20.12
CA LYS A 91 4.01 -6.64 19.28
C LYS A 91 5.37 -6.70 19.99
N PHE A 92 5.56 -5.96 21.09
CA PHE A 92 6.77 -6.03 21.89
C PHE A 92 6.85 -7.26 22.81
N PHE A 93 5.81 -8.09 22.87
CA PHE A 93 5.74 -9.29 23.71
C PHE A 93 6.01 -10.61 22.97
N GLU A 94 6.08 -10.61 21.65
CA GLU A 94 6.55 -11.78 20.90
C GLU A 94 8.07 -11.90 21.07
N GLU A 95 8.49 -12.65 22.10
CA GLU A 95 9.78 -13.34 22.04
C GLU A 95 9.79 -14.19 20.75
N PRO A 96 10.89 -14.22 19.97
CA PRO A 96 11.02 -15.25 18.95
C PRO A 96 10.83 -16.57 19.69
N ALA A 97 9.82 -17.33 19.31
CA ALA A 97 9.57 -18.64 19.88
C ALA A 97 10.90 -19.39 19.83
N GLU A 98 11.48 -19.68 21.00
CA GLU A 98 12.59 -20.61 21.09
C GLU A 98 12.07 -21.91 20.45
N GLU A 99 12.55 -22.21 19.25
CA GLU A 99 12.40 -23.53 18.66
C GLU A 99 13.04 -24.49 19.65
N PHE A 100 12.21 -25.15 20.47
CA PHE A 100 12.65 -26.26 21.30
C PHE A 100 13.07 -27.38 20.34
N TYR A 101 14.37 -27.45 20.04
CA TYR A 101 14.96 -28.64 19.44
C TYR A 101 14.83 -29.77 20.46
N ASP A 102 13.95 -30.74 20.17
CA ASP A 102 13.81 -31.99 20.91
C ASP A 102 15.03 -32.86 20.60
N ASP A 103 16.15 -32.62 21.30
CA ASP A 103 17.36 -33.41 21.17
C ASP A 103 17.28 -34.60 22.15
N ALA A 104 16.56 -35.63 21.72
CA ALA A 104 16.53 -36.92 22.39
C ALA A 104 17.81 -37.71 22.06
N GLU A 105 18.55 -38.05 23.13
CA GLU A 105 19.64 -39.04 23.27
C GLU A 105 21.08 -38.51 23.37
N GLN A 106 21.55 -38.35 24.62
CA GLN A 106 22.91 -38.76 25.04
C GLN A 106 23.07 -38.83 26.57
N PRO A 107 23.62 -39.92 27.13
CA PRO A 107 23.92 -39.99 28.56
C PRO A 107 25.39 -39.63 28.89
N ALA A 108 25.51 -38.90 30.01
CA ALA A 108 26.64 -38.81 30.96
C ALA A 108 27.80 -37.79 30.76
N ARG A 109 27.64 -36.67 31.52
CA ARG A 109 28.60 -35.86 32.31
C ARG A 109 29.74 -35.11 31.61
N ASP A 110 29.65 -33.76 31.58
CA ASP A 110 30.51 -32.83 32.33
C ASP A 110 30.24 -31.36 31.96
N ARG A 111 30.14 -30.48 32.98
CA ARG A 111 29.84 -29.03 32.95
C ARG A 111 28.50 -28.63 32.29
N PRO A 112 27.69 -27.75 32.92
CA PRO A 112 26.68 -27.04 32.14
C PRO A 112 27.43 -26.17 31.13
N GLU A 113 27.35 -26.54 29.86
CA GLU A 113 27.68 -25.62 28.77
C GLU A 113 26.71 -24.45 28.92
N VAL A 114 27.18 -23.35 29.53
CA VAL A 114 26.45 -22.10 29.52
C VAL A 114 26.46 -21.68 28.06
N GLY A 115 25.35 -21.91 27.35
CA GLY A 115 25.16 -21.47 25.97
C GLY A 115 25.54 -20.01 25.83
N GLU A 116 25.96 -19.61 24.62
CA GLU A 116 26.33 -18.22 24.34
C GLU A 116 25.28 -17.26 24.92
N LEU A 117 25.73 -16.34 25.77
CA LEU A 117 24.85 -15.35 26.38
C LEU A 117 24.29 -14.47 25.27
N VAL A 118 23.11 -14.81 24.76
CA VAL A 118 22.37 -13.93 23.86
C VAL A 118 22.08 -12.66 24.65
N PRO A 119 22.47 -11.47 24.16
CA PRO A 119 22.09 -10.24 24.81
C PRO A 119 20.57 -10.20 24.86
N ARG A 120 19.99 -10.36 26.04
CA ARG A 120 18.55 -10.11 26.22
C ARG A 120 18.33 -8.65 25.83
N THR A 121 17.61 -8.43 24.74
CA THR A 121 17.11 -7.10 24.40
C THR A 121 16.47 -6.53 25.66
N ARG A 122 17.00 -5.41 26.16
CA ARG A 122 16.41 -4.75 27.32
C ARG A 122 14.94 -4.50 26.99
N ARG A 123 14.04 -5.18 27.70
CA ARG A 123 12.61 -4.87 27.63
C ARG A 123 12.49 -3.38 27.91
N GLN A 124 12.04 -2.62 26.91
CA GLN A 124 11.77 -1.20 27.11
C GLN A 124 10.77 -1.13 28.27
N PRO A 125 11.06 -0.37 29.33
CA PRO A 125 10.10 -0.20 30.41
C PRO A 125 8.81 0.34 29.78
N GLN A 126 7.67 -0.26 30.11
CA GLN A 126 6.38 0.29 29.69
C GLN A 126 6.32 1.73 30.20
N ALA A 127 6.25 2.68 29.29
CA ALA A 127 6.12 4.07 29.66
C ALA A 127 4.84 4.22 30.48
N ARG A 128 4.95 4.84 31.66
CA ARG A 128 3.77 5.25 32.43
C ARG A 128 3.11 6.35 31.64
N ILE A 129 1.94 6.07 31.08
CA ILE A 129 1.20 7.03 30.26
C ILE A 129 0.17 7.72 31.16
N THR A 130 0.16 9.05 31.14
CA THR A 130 -0.87 9.84 31.82
C THR A 130 -2.11 9.99 30.96
N LEU A 131 -3.26 10.29 31.58
CA LEU A 131 -4.51 10.57 30.87
C LEU A 131 -4.34 11.68 29.82
N GLU A 132 -3.66 12.76 30.20
CA GLU A 132 -3.41 13.89 29.32
C GLU A 132 -2.58 13.48 28.11
N GLN A 133 -1.55 12.67 28.31
CA GLN A 133 -0.72 12.15 27.22
C GLN A 133 -1.52 11.23 26.29
N LEU A 134 -2.38 10.38 26.84
CA LEU A 134 -3.24 9.51 26.03
C LEU A 134 -4.19 10.34 25.16
N VAL A 135 -4.86 11.33 25.77
CA VAL A 135 -5.80 12.21 25.05
C VAL A 135 -5.07 13.03 24.00
N ALA A 136 -3.90 13.57 24.30
CA ALA A 136 -3.10 14.32 23.33
C ALA A 136 -2.63 13.44 22.17
N ALA A 137 -2.10 12.25 22.46
CA ALA A 137 -1.66 11.30 21.45
C ALA A 137 -2.82 10.85 20.54
N LEU A 138 -4.01 10.66 21.11
CA LEU A 138 -5.20 10.31 20.35
C LEU A 138 -5.65 11.48 19.46
N ASP A 139 -5.62 12.72 19.95
CA ASP A 139 -5.96 13.92 19.15
C ASP A 139 -4.97 14.12 17.98
N ASP A 140 -3.68 13.91 18.22
CA ASP A 140 -2.64 13.99 17.19
C ASP A 140 -2.78 12.88 16.14
N ALA A 141 -3.07 11.64 16.57
CA ALA A 141 -3.34 10.53 15.67
C ALA A 141 -4.57 10.81 14.80
N ILE A 142 -5.62 11.39 15.37
CA ILE A 142 -6.84 11.78 14.65
C ILE A 142 -6.54 12.82 13.57
N LYS A 143 -5.80 13.88 13.93
CA LYS A 143 -5.40 14.95 12.99
C LYS A 143 -4.50 14.44 11.86
N LEU A 144 -3.60 13.51 12.16
CA LEU A 144 -2.69 12.92 11.18
C LEU A 144 -3.45 12.14 10.11
N GLU A 145 -4.42 11.31 10.52
CA GLU A 145 -5.24 10.52 9.60
C GLU A 145 -6.10 11.44 8.73
N ALA A 146 -6.69 12.49 9.29
CA ALA A 146 -7.43 13.50 8.52
C ALA A 146 -6.56 14.15 7.43
N LYS A 147 -5.34 14.56 7.79
CA LYS A 147 -4.37 15.13 6.83
C LYS A 147 -3.90 14.11 5.79
N ARG A 148 -3.84 12.83 6.14
CA ARG A 148 -3.52 11.76 5.19
C ARG A 148 -4.63 11.60 4.15
N VAL A 149 -5.89 11.54 4.60
CA VAL A 149 -7.05 11.44 3.70
C VAL A 149 -7.13 12.64 2.77
N GLU A 150 -6.87 13.86 3.27
CA GLU A 150 -6.79 15.05 2.42
C GLU A 150 -5.70 14.90 1.36
N ARG A 151 -4.48 14.52 1.74
CA ARG A 151 -3.41 14.29 0.76
C ARG A 151 -3.78 13.23 -0.27
N GLU A 152 -4.34 12.11 0.14
CA GLU A 152 -4.78 11.06 -0.78
C GLU A 152 -5.85 11.57 -1.75
N ARG A 153 -6.75 12.46 -1.33
CA ARG A 153 -7.70 13.15 -2.23
C ARG A 153 -7.01 14.10 -3.19
N PHE A 154 -6.02 14.87 -2.74
CA PHE A 154 -5.23 15.73 -3.63
C PHE A 154 -4.45 14.94 -4.69
N PHE A 155 -3.88 13.78 -4.33
CA PHE A 155 -3.21 12.89 -5.30
C PHE A 155 -4.18 12.08 -6.17
N ALA A 156 -5.46 12.08 -5.85
CA ALA A 156 -6.52 11.45 -6.65
C ALA A 156 -7.15 12.40 -7.68
N GLU A 157 -6.69 13.66 -7.77
CA GLU A 157 -7.01 14.47 -8.95
C GLU A 157 -6.46 13.76 -10.19
N PRO A 158 -7.28 13.52 -11.23
CA PRO A 158 -6.83 12.83 -12.42
C PRO A 158 -5.69 13.64 -13.02
N ILE A 159 -4.50 13.04 -13.07
CA ILE A 159 -3.39 13.60 -13.82
C ILE A 159 -3.89 13.74 -15.26
N GLU A 160 -4.01 14.98 -15.75
CA GLU A 160 -4.26 15.25 -17.17
C GLU A 160 -3.00 14.83 -17.94
N LEU A 161 -2.89 13.53 -18.22
CA LEU A 161 -1.89 12.99 -19.13
C LEU A 161 -2.25 13.47 -20.53
N ASN A 162 -1.71 14.63 -20.90
CA ASN A 162 -1.77 15.12 -22.27
C ASN A 162 -0.79 14.29 -23.10
N ILE A 163 -1.21 13.08 -23.46
CA ILE A 163 -0.45 12.20 -24.36
C ILE A 163 -0.52 12.84 -25.73
N GLU A 164 0.59 13.41 -26.20
CA GLU A 164 0.71 13.89 -27.56
C GLU A 164 0.59 12.67 -28.49
N VAL A 165 -0.53 12.57 -29.21
CA VAL A 165 -0.79 11.46 -30.14
C VAL A 165 0.11 11.69 -31.35
N GLU A 166 1.27 11.04 -31.35
CA GLU A 166 2.14 11.01 -32.52
C GLU A 166 1.59 10.02 -33.55
N ASP A 167 1.47 10.45 -34.81
CA ASP A 167 1.13 9.57 -35.93
C ASP A 167 2.32 8.62 -36.23
N ILE A 168 2.30 7.43 -35.61
CA ILE A 168 3.34 6.41 -35.77
C ILE A 168 3.51 6.00 -37.24
N ASP A 169 2.42 5.97 -38.02
CA ASP A 169 2.46 5.62 -39.45
C ASP A 169 3.32 6.57 -40.27
N LYS A 170 3.28 7.88 -39.97
CA LYS A 170 4.12 8.88 -40.63
C LYS A 170 5.59 8.67 -40.30
N LYS A 171 5.91 8.39 -39.03
CA LYS A 171 7.27 8.08 -38.59
C LYS A 171 7.85 6.88 -39.35
N ILE A 172 7.06 5.82 -39.52
CA ILE A 172 7.47 4.63 -40.27
C ILE A 172 7.76 4.98 -41.75
N GLU A 173 6.92 5.80 -42.37
CA GLU A 173 7.13 6.24 -43.76
C GLU A 173 8.38 7.10 -43.92
N ASP A 174 8.63 8.02 -42.99
CA ASP A 174 9.79 8.89 -42.99
C ASP A 174 11.09 8.11 -42.80
N VAL A 175 11.09 7.11 -41.92
CA VAL A 175 12.23 6.20 -41.75
C VAL A 175 12.50 5.40 -43.02
N LEU A 176 11.47 4.91 -43.70
CA LEU A 176 11.63 4.19 -44.96
C LEU A 176 12.24 5.08 -46.06
N LYS A 177 11.77 6.34 -46.18
CA LYS A 177 12.35 7.33 -47.10
C LYS A 177 13.82 7.56 -46.77
N LEU A 178 14.13 7.76 -45.51
CA LEU A 178 15.49 8.05 -45.07
C LEU A 178 16.45 6.86 -45.33
N VAL A 179 15.98 5.62 -45.16
CA VAL A 179 16.76 4.43 -45.51
C VAL A 179 16.93 4.31 -47.03
N SER A 180 15.91 4.65 -47.81
CA SER A 180 15.95 4.65 -49.28
C SER A 180 16.92 5.70 -49.83
N ASP A 181 16.91 6.92 -49.30
CA ASP A 181 17.75 8.03 -49.75
C ASP A 181 19.23 7.81 -49.43
N ASN A 182 19.52 7.12 -48.33
CA ASN A 182 20.86 6.75 -47.91
C ASN A 182 21.31 5.36 -48.40
N SER A 183 20.54 4.72 -49.28
CA SER A 183 20.88 3.39 -49.79
C SER A 183 21.86 3.44 -50.96
N ASP A 184 22.85 2.54 -50.94
CA ASP A 184 23.79 2.38 -52.03
C ASP A 184 23.12 1.76 -53.28
N LYS A 185 23.86 1.65 -54.39
CA LYS A 185 23.42 1.01 -55.66
C LYS A 185 22.82 -0.40 -55.50
N TYR A 186 23.08 -1.06 -54.38
CA TYR A 186 22.58 -2.40 -54.02
C TYR A 186 21.42 -2.40 -53.01
N GLY A 187 20.91 -1.22 -52.62
CA GLY A 187 19.82 -1.08 -51.65
C GLY A 187 20.22 -1.42 -50.22
N ILE A 188 21.50 -1.22 -49.88
CA ILE A 188 22.07 -1.50 -48.56
C ILE A 188 22.45 -0.17 -47.90
N THR A 189 22.12 -0.04 -46.61
CA THR A 189 22.40 1.13 -45.77
C THR A 189 22.97 0.65 -44.44
N SER A 190 23.98 1.33 -43.91
CA SER A 190 24.46 1.10 -42.54
C SER A 190 23.61 1.87 -41.54
N PHE A 191 23.27 1.26 -40.42
CA PHE A 191 22.60 1.96 -39.31
C PHE A 191 23.42 3.15 -38.78
N ASN A 192 24.74 3.10 -38.87
CA ASN A 192 25.63 4.15 -38.35
C ASN A 192 25.69 5.38 -39.28
N SER A 193 25.38 5.24 -40.58
CA SER A 193 25.30 6.40 -41.48
C SER A 193 24.11 7.30 -41.11
N VAL A 194 23.02 6.69 -40.62
CA VAL A 194 21.79 7.35 -40.23
C VAL A 194 21.85 7.97 -38.83
N LYS A 195 22.81 7.54 -37.99
CA LYS A 195 23.03 8.09 -36.65
C LYS A 195 23.19 9.62 -36.63
N ARG A 196 23.67 10.21 -37.72
CA ARG A 196 23.88 11.66 -37.84
C ARG A 196 22.59 12.48 -37.81
N TYR A 197 21.45 11.87 -38.10
CA TYR A 197 20.14 12.53 -38.14
C TYR A 197 19.45 12.56 -36.77
N PHE A 198 19.96 11.82 -35.78
CA PHE A 198 19.36 11.71 -34.44
C PHE A 198 20.42 12.02 -33.37
N PRO A 199 20.46 13.26 -32.84
CA PRO A 199 21.44 13.65 -31.83
C PRO A 199 21.19 12.98 -30.46
N ASP A 200 19.94 12.63 -30.17
CA ASP A 200 19.52 12.02 -28.90
C ASP A 200 19.39 10.50 -29.01
N GLY A 201 19.96 9.78 -28.04
CA GLY A 201 19.90 8.30 -27.99
C GLY A 201 18.48 7.76 -27.83
N TYR A 202 17.61 8.49 -27.12
CA TYR A 202 16.20 8.11 -26.96
C TYR A 202 15.41 8.30 -28.28
N GLY A 203 15.65 9.41 -28.98
CA GLY A 203 15.06 9.65 -30.31
C GLY A 203 15.55 8.64 -31.35
N MET A 204 16.83 8.26 -31.32
CA MET A 204 17.33 7.18 -32.18
C MET A 204 16.59 5.85 -31.93
N LEU A 205 16.28 5.53 -30.68
CA LEU A 205 15.59 4.28 -30.36
C LEU A 205 14.11 4.35 -30.77
N MET A 206 13.40 5.40 -30.35
CA MET A 206 11.96 5.51 -30.53
C MET A 206 11.56 5.96 -31.96
N ASP A 207 12.33 6.86 -32.57
CA ASP A 207 11.99 7.45 -33.86
C ASP A 207 12.62 6.72 -35.04
N PHE A 208 13.70 5.94 -34.84
CA PHE A 208 14.37 5.21 -35.91
C PHE A 208 14.37 3.70 -35.71
N PHE A 209 14.87 3.19 -34.57
CA PHE A 209 15.01 1.74 -34.37
C PHE A 209 13.67 1.02 -34.24
N VAL A 210 12.72 1.56 -33.47
CA VAL A 210 11.38 0.95 -33.32
C VAL A 210 10.63 0.88 -34.66
N PRO A 211 10.53 1.97 -35.46
CA PRO A 211 9.97 1.88 -36.81
C PRO A 211 10.74 0.93 -37.74
N LEU A 212 12.07 0.86 -37.61
CA LEU A 212 12.90 -0.05 -38.41
C LEU A 212 12.63 -1.53 -38.09
N LEU A 213 12.44 -1.88 -36.82
CA LEU A 213 12.01 -3.21 -36.39
C LEU A 213 10.65 -3.57 -36.98
N TYR A 214 9.72 -2.62 -37.00
CA TYR A 214 8.41 -2.82 -37.61
C TYR A 214 8.52 -3.07 -39.13
N LEU A 215 9.35 -2.29 -39.84
CA LEU A 215 9.61 -2.48 -41.26
C LEU A 215 10.27 -3.83 -41.57
N HIS A 216 11.14 -4.32 -40.68
CA HIS A 216 11.73 -5.65 -40.80
C HIS A 216 10.70 -6.76 -40.58
N ASN A 217 9.89 -6.66 -39.53
CA ASN A 217 8.82 -7.62 -39.24
C ASN A 217 7.81 -7.73 -40.40
N ASN A 218 7.51 -6.61 -41.08
CA ASN A 218 6.62 -6.60 -42.24
C ASN A 218 7.27 -7.10 -43.54
N GLY A 219 8.57 -7.41 -43.51
CA GLY A 219 9.33 -7.93 -44.65
C GLY A 219 9.64 -6.88 -45.72
N THR A 220 9.57 -5.60 -45.40
CA THR A 220 9.98 -4.50 -46.30
C THR A 220 11.50 -4.35 -46.31
N ILE A 221 12.15 -4.68 -45.20
CA ILE A 221 13.58 -4.53 -44.97
C ILE A 221 14.15 -5.82 -44.36
N ALA A 222 15.35 -6.23 -44.75
CA ALA A 222 16.16 -7.22 -44.05
C ALA A 222 17.21 -6.51 -43.19
N MET A 223 17.43 -7.01 -41.98
CA MET A 223 18.52 -6.57 -41.12
C MET A 223 19.45 -7.74 -40.84
N SER A 224 20.76 -7.48 -40.86
CA SER A 224 21.78 -8.46 -40.48
C SER A 224 22.86 -7.80 -39.64
N GLN A 225 23.34 -8.55 -38.64
CA GLN A 225 24.43 -8.15 -37.75
C GLN A 225 25.36 -9.36 -37.59
N GLU A 226 26.66 -9.16 -37.82
CA GLU A 226 27.66 -10.25 -37.77
C GLU A 226 28.15 -10.52 -36.34
N GLU A 227 28.38 -9.46 -35.55
CA GLU A 227 28.83 -9.53 -34.16
C GLU A 227 27.84 -8.85 -33.21
N PHE A 228 27.69 -9.36 -31.99
CA PHE A 228 26.86 -8.71 -30.97
C PHE A 228 27.32 -7.27 -30.73
N PHE A 229 26.37 -6.32 -30.77
CA PHE A 229 26.64 -4.87 -30.70
C PHE A 229 27.50 -4.31 -31.84
N GLY A 230 27.72 -5.09 -32.90
CA GLY A 230 28.36 -4.66 -34.13
C GLY A 230 27.44 -3.83 -35.03
N GLU A 231 27.95 -3.47 -36.20
CA GLU A 231 27.23 -2.66 -37.18
C GLU A 231 26.00 -3.40 -37.73
N ILE A 232 24.85 -2.71 -37.77
CA ILE A 232 23.60 -3.25 -38.31
C ILE A 232 23.51 -2.85 -39.77
N MET A 233 23.48 -3.85 -40.64
CA MET A 233 23.29 -3.68 -42.08
C MET A 233 21.81 -3.79 -42.43
N ILE A 234 21.30 -2.80 -43.13
CA ILE A 234 19.90 -2.66 -43.50
C ILE A 234 19.79 -2.82 -45.01
N LYS A 235 18.98 -3.77 -45.48
CA LYS A 235 18.78 -4.03 -46.91
C LYS A 235 17.31 -3.91 -47.27
N ILE A 236 16.97 -3.08 -48.25
CA ILE A 236 15.58 -2.95 -48.72
C ILE A 236 15.22 -4.17 -49.58
N ILE A 237 14.13 -4.85 -49.25
CA ILE A 237 13.61 -5.98 -50.03
C ILE A 237 12.54 -5.43 -50.98
N ARG A 238 12.84 -5.40 -52.28
CA ARG A 238 11.84 -5.06 -53.29
C ARG A 238 10.96 -6.29 -53.51
N ARG A 239 9.78 -6.34 -52.89
CA ARG A 239 8.78 -7.37 -53.20
C ARG A 239 8.32 -7.23 -54.65
N GLU A 240 8.64 -8.21 -55.49
CA GLU A 240 7.77 -8.51 -56.63
C GLU A 240 6.44 -9.04 -56.04
N ARG A 241 5.33 -8.39 -56.38
CA ARG A 241 3.99 -8.81 -55.94
C ARG A 241 3.69 -10.20 -56.51
N THR A 242 3.84 -11.26 -55.74
CA THR A 242 3.11 -12.51 -56.01
C THR A 242 1.69 -12.35 -55.48
N ALA A 243 0.72 -12.49 -56.40
CA ALA A 243 -0.70 -12.31 -56.14
C ALA A 243 -1.24 -13.29 -55.08
N PRO A 244 -2.25 -12.91 -54.28
CA PRO A 244 -2.83 -13.81 -53.31
C PRO A 244 -3.57 -14.96 -54.01
N GLU A 245 -3.19 -16.18 -53.66
CA GLU A 245 -3.87 -17.42 -54.02
C GLU A 245 -5.35 -17.34 -53.58
N LYS A 246 -6.25 -17.51 -54.54
CA LYS A 246 -7.69 -17.60 -54.27
C LYS A 246 -7.96 -18.83 -53.40
N ALA A 247 -8.51 -18.60 -52.21
CA ALA A 247 -9.14 -19.67 -51.43
C ALA A 247 -10.27 -20.29 -52.26
N VAL A 248 -10.12 -21.59 -52.53
CA VAL A 248 -11.08 -22.45 -53.23
C VAL A 248 -12.25 -22.74 -52.29
N SER A 249 -13.47 -22.68 -52.85
CA SER A 249 -14.74 -23.10 -52.21
C SER A 249 -14.80 -24.59 -51.92
#